data_AF-A0A846GT30-F1
#
_entry.id   AF-A0A846GT30-F1
#
_cell.length_a   1.000
_cell.length_b   1.000
_cell.length_c   1.000
_cell.angle_alpha   90.00
_cell.angle_beta   90.00
_cell.angle_gamma   90.00
#
_symmetry.space_group_name_H-M   'P 1'
#
loop_
_entity.id
_entity.type
_entity.pdbx_description
1 polymer ?
#
loop_
_entity_poly.entity_id
_entity_poly.type
_entity_poly.pdbx_seq_one_letter_code
_entity_poly.pdbx_strand_id
1 'polypeptide(L)'
;MVKTIPVTELSLHDVKVKFDLTPAEDDEFFREWQDELPELTDTERQSLEQVKAHMLYLEQYPMVEDIVKMVVLSPLLGLAGFYGSPFHLKTEAAIEIAAVEEHEILRGRIDVLVLQEQL
;
A
#
# COMPACT_ATOMS: atom_id res chain seq x y z
N MET A 1 9.30 -29.50 19.07
CA MET A 1 8.11 -28.74 19.51
C MET A 1 7.92 -27.59 18.54
N VAL A 2 6.72 -27.42 17.99
CA VAL A 2 6.41 -26.31 17.07
C VAL A 2 6.17 -25.05 17.91
N LYS A 3 6.84 -23.94 17.56
CA LYS A 3 6.66 -22.64 18.22
C LYS A 3 5.74 -21.78 17.36
N THR A 4 4.54 -21.49 17.85
CA THR A 4 3.60 -20.55 17.21
C THR A 4 3.94 -19.14 17.69
N ILE A 5 4.05 -18.18 16.77
CA ILE A 5 4.28 -16.77 17.06
C ILE A 5 3.11 -15.98 16.44
N PRO A 6 2.40 -15.13 17.19
CA PRO A 6 1.38 -14.25 16.62
C PRO A 6 2.00 -13.31 15.58
N VAL A 7 1.32 -13.10 14.46
CA VAL A 7 1.80 -12.17 13.41
C VAL A 7 1.95 -10.74 13.96
N THR A 8 1.12 -10.35 14.92
CA THR A 8 1.18 -9.06 15.60
C THR A 8 2.44 -8.83 16.44
N GLU A 9 3.21 -9.89 16.73
CA GLU A 9 4.47 -9.82 17.47
C GLU A 9 5.70 -9.83 16.55
N LEU A 10 5.51 -9.85 15.23
CA LEU A 10 6.58 -9.83 14.25
C LEU A 10 6.59 -8.49 13.51
N SER A 11 7.74 -7.83 13.47
CA SER A 11 8.01 -6.76 12.51
C SER A 11 8.45 -7.34 11.16
N LEU A 12 8.38 -6.54 10.09
CA LEU A 12 8.98 -6.94 8.81
C LEU A 12 10.48 -7.22 8.94
N HIS A 13 11.19 -6.47 9.79
CA HIS A 13 12.58 -6.72 10.11
C HIS A 13 12.78 -8.12 10.69
N ASP A 14 11.97 -8.54 11.67
CA ASP A 14 12.05 -9.88 12.27
C ASP A 14 11.83 -10.98 11.23
N VAL A 15 10.87 -10.78 10.32
CA VAL A 15 10.59 -11.73 9.22
C VAL A 15 11.79 -11.80 8.27
N LYS A 16 12.35 -10.66 7.86
CA LYS A 16 13.53 -10.63 6.98
C LYS A 16 14.72 -11.37 7.57
N VAL A 17 15.07 -11.08 8.82
CA VAL A 17 16.19 -11.72 9.52
C VAL A 17 15.94 -13.22 9.70
N LYS A 18 14.71 -13.61 10.06
CA LYS A 18 14.37 -15.02 10.32
C LYS A 18 14.43 -15.90 9.08
N PHE A 19 14.06 -15.35 7.92
CA PHE A 19 13.98 -16.09 6.66
C PHE A 19 15.08 -15.74 5.66
N ASP A 20 16.08 -14.96 6.07
CA ASP A 20 17.20 -14.48 5.24
C ASP A 20 16.70 -13.82 3.93
N LEU A 21 15.67 -12.98 4.06
CA LEU A 21 15.05 -12.31 2.91
C LEU A 21 15.84 -11.05 2.55
N THR A 22 16.16 -10.91 1.27
CA THR A 22 16.75 -9.71 0.69
C THR A 22 15.75 -8.99 -0.19
N PRO A 23 15.78 -7.65 -0.26
CA PRO A 23 15.01 -6.91 -1.26
C PRO A 23 15.34 -7.41 -2.68
N ALA A 24 14.32 -7.53 -3.52
CA ALA A 24 14.55 -7.71 -4.96
C ALA A 24 14.90 -6.34 -5.55
N GLU A 25 16.15 -6.18 -5.96
CA GLU A 25 16.65 -4.96 -6.63
C GLU A 25 16.61 -5.08 -8.16
N ASP A 26 16.18 -6.24 -8.67
CA ASP A 26 15.99 -6.47 -10.08
C ASP A 26 14.68 -5.84 -10.53
N ASP A 27 14.77 -4.76 -11.31
CA ASP A 27 13.62 -4.09 -11.89
C ASP A 27 12.84 -5.04 -12.83
N GLU A 28 13.42 -6.13 -13.34
CA GLU A 28 12.72 -7.12 -14.17
C GLU A 28 11.93 -8.16 -13.36
N PHE A 29 11.98 -8.13 -12.03
CA PHE A 29 11.38 -9.17 -11.18
C PHE A 29 9.85 -9.25 -11.27
N PHE A 30 9.18 -8.11 -11.50
CA PHE A 30 7.72 -8.01 -11.70
C PHE A 30 7.41 -7.33 -13.04
N ARG A 31 7.95 -7.90 -14.12
CA ARG A 31 7.80 -7.33 -15.46
C ARG A 31 6.35 -7.24 -15.92
N GLU A 32 5.50 -8.16 -15.47
CA GLU A 32 4.07 -8.19 -15.81
C GLU A 32 3.31 -6.92 -15.40
N TRP A 33 3.85 -6.10 -14.50
CA TRP A 33 3.25 -4.83 -14.06
C TRP A 33 3.91 -3.60 -14.68
N GLN A 34 4.95 -3.77 -15.50
CA GLN A 34 5.74 -2.68 -16.07
C GLN A 34 5.58 -2.53 -17.58
N ASP A 35 5.16 -3.60 -18.26
CA ASP A 35 4.90 -3.56 -19.69
C ASP A 35 3.72 -2.63 -20.02
N GLU A 36 3.82 -1.89 -21.13
CA GLU A 36 2.78 -0.98 -21.67
C GLU A 36 2.40 0.22 -20.78
N LEU A 37 3.23 0.58 -19.79
CA LEU A 37 3.02 1.79 -19.00
C LEU A 37 3.57 3.07 -19.68
N PRO A 38 2.95 4.25 -19.42
CA PRO A 38 3.54 5.52 -19.80
C PRO A 38 4.90 5.75 -19.14
N GLU A 39 5.82 6.37 -19.88
CA GLU A 39 7.09 6.83 -19.32
C GLU A 39 6.88 7.91 -18.27
N LEU A 40 7.59 7.79 -17.15
CA LEU A 40 7.58 8.78 -16.08
C LEU A 40 8.48 9.97 -16.44
N THR A 41 8.03 11.17 -16.09
CA THR A 41 8.87 12.36 -16.11
C THR A 41 9.96 12.29 -15.03
N ASP A 42 11.03 13.08 -15.19
CA ASP A 42 12.10 13.17 -14.18
C ASP A 42 11.57 13.58 -12.80
N THR A 43 10.57 14.47 -12.76
CA THR A 43 9.96 14.92 -11.51
C THR A 43 9.13 13.83 -10.84
N GLU A 44 8.35 13.06 -11.61
CA GLU A 44 7.60 11.91 -11.08
C GLU A 44 8.57 10.84 -10.55
N ARG A 45 9.62 10.52 -11.30
CA ARG A 45 10.66 9.59 -10.88
C ARG A 45 11.33 10.04 -9.58
N GLN A 46 11.73 11.30 -9.47
CA GLN A 46 12.35 11.84 -8.26
C GLN A 46 11.39 11.76 -7.06
N SER A 47 10.11 12.03 -7.27
CA SER A 47 9.10 11.94 -6.20
C SER A 47 8.89 10.50 -5.74
N LEU A 48 8.84 9.55 -6.67
CA LEU A 48 8.73 8.11 -6.35
C LEU A 48 9.96 7.58 -5.63
N GLU A 49 11.17 7.98 -6.05
CA GLU A 49 12.41 7.63 -5.35
C GLU A 49 12.42 8.14 -3.90
N GLN A 50 11.90 9.35 -3.67
CA GLN A 50 11.77 9.88 -2.32
C GLN A 50 10.78 9.07 -1.47
N VAL A 51 9.62 8.71 -2.02
CA VAL A 51 8.63 7.85 -1.32
C VAL A 51 9.23 6.47 -1.02
N LYS A 52 9.93 5.86 -1.98
CA LYS A 52 10.64 4.58 -1.80
C LYS A 52 11.66 4.67 -0.68
N ALA A 53 12.49 5.72 -0.65
CA ALA A 53 13.48 5.93 0.40
C ALA A 53 12.84 6.06 1.79
N HIS A 54 11.72 6.79 1.92
CA HIS A 54 10.99 6.89 3.18
C HIS A 54 10.42 5.53 3.63
N MET A 55 9.84 4.77 2.71
CA MET A 55 9.32 3.42 3.01
C MET A 55 10.43 2.49 3.52
N LEU A 56 11.56 2.43 2.82
CA LEU A 56 12.71 1.60 3.19
C LEU A 56 13.31 2.00 4.54
N TYR A 57 13.26 3.29 4.88
CA TYR A 57 13.66 3.75 6.20
C TYR A 57 12.71 3.25 7.30
N LEU A 58 11.39 3.35 7.07
CA LEU A 58 10.38 2.93 8.05
C LEU A 58 10.32 1.43 8.28
N GLU A 59 10.67 0.63 7.27
CA GLU A 59 10.72 -0.82 7.37
C GLU A 59 11.72 -1.32 8.44
N GLN A 60 12.67 -0.49 8.85
CA GLN A 60 13.63 -0.80 9.92
C GLN A 60 13.01 -0.72 11.33
N TYR A 61 11.78 -0.23 11.43
CA TYR A 61 11.05 -0.05 12.69
C TYR A 61 9.71 -0.79 12.63
N PRO A 62 9.03 -0.99 13.77
CA PRO A 62 7.64 -1.41 13.76
C PRO A 62 6.79 -0.45 12.92
N MET A 63 6.27 -0.93 11.80
CA MET A 63 5.50 -0.11 10.87
C MET A 63 4.15 0.24 11.48
N VAL A 64 4.04 1.48 11.95
CA VAL A 64 2.78 2.04 12.45
C VAL A 64 1.93 2.45 11.26
N GLU A 65 0.73 1.90 11.17
CA GLU A 65 -0.21 2.10 10.07
C GLU A 65 -0.40 3.57 9.71
N ASP A 66 -0.66 4.43 10.70
CA ASP A 66 -0.87 5.87 10.48
C ASP A 66 0.37 6.57 9.90
N ILE A 67 1.57 6.13 10.28
CA ILE A 67 2.82 6.66 9.72
C ILE A 67 2.93 6.26 8.26
N VAL A 68 2.68 4.98 7.95
CA VAL A 68 2.69 4.46 6.56
C VAL A 68 1.66 5.19 5.70
N LYS A 69 0.44 5.42 6.24
CA LYS A 69 -0.60 6.22 5.58
C LYS A 69 -0.11 7.61 5.24
N MET A 70 0.58 8.29 6.17
CA MET A 70 1.05 9.66 5.99
C MET A 70 2.22 9.79 5.02
N VAL A 71 3.20 8.90 5.08
CA VAL A 71 4.49 9.07 4.39
C VAL A 71 4.65 8.27 3.11
N VAL A 72 3.82 7.25 2.91
CA VAL A 72 3.86 6.38 1.72
C VAL A 72 2.55 6.50 0.95
N LEU A 73 1.43 6.13 1.58
CA LEU A 73 0.14 6.07 0.87
C LEU A 73 -0.30 7.46 0.41
N SER A 74 -0.29 8.46 1.29
CA SER A 74 -0.78 9.80 0.95
C SER A 74 0.00 10.46 -0.19
N PRO A 75 1.35 10.44 -0.20
CA PRO A 75 2.12 10.91 -1.36
C PRO A 75 1.78 10.18 -2.66
N LEU A 76 1.62 8.86 -2.64
CA LEU A 76 1.26 8.09 -3.85
C LEU A 76 -0.13 8.47 -4.38
N LEU A 77 -1.11 8.64 -3.49
CA LEU A 77 -2.44 9.12 -3.89
C LEU A 77 -2.39 10.54 -4.49
N GLY A 78 -1.54 11.40 -3.93
CA GLY A 78 -1.29 12.74 -4.47
C GLY A 78 -0.64 12.72 -5.86
N LEU A 79 0.40 11.91 -6.04
CA LEU A 79 1.09 11.73 -7.33
C LEU A 79 0.16 11.17 -8.40
N ALA A 80 -0.75 10.26 -8.02
CA ALA A 80 -1.76 9.71 -8.91
C ALA A 80 -2.95 10.65 -9.19
N GLY A 81 -2.98 11.85 -8.57
CA GLY A 81 -4.01 12.86 -8.81
C GLY A 81 -5.36 12.59 -8.10
N PHE A 82 -5.44 11.63 -7.17
CA PHE A 82 -6.70 11.23 -6.53
C PHE A 82 -7.28 12.25 -5.55
N TYR A 83 -6.55 13.32 -5.24
CA TYR A 83 -7.04 14.42 -4.40
C TYR A 83 -7.77 15.51 -5.19
N GLY A 84 -7.76 15.42 -6.52
CA GLY A 84 -8.42 16.38 -7.42
C GLY A 84 -9.64 15.80 -8.12
N SER A 85 -10.42 16.68 -8.74
CA SER A 85 -11.51 16.31 -9.65
C SER A 85 -11.03 15.34 -10.74
N PRO A 86 -11.83 14.34 -11.14
CA PRO A 86 -13.22 14.05 -10.75
C PRO A 86 -13.35 13.17 -9.50
N PHE A 87 -12.26 12.96 -8.76
CA PHE A 87 -12.26 12.08 -7.61
C PHE A 87 -12.73 12.78 -6.34
N HIS A 88 -13.40 12.02 -5.48
CA HIS A 88 -13.79 12.45 -4.14
C HIS A 88 -13.24 11.48 -3.09
N LEU A 89 -12.40 12.01 -2.20
CA LEU A 89 -11.75 11.27 -1.12
C LEU A 89 -12.66 11.23 0.11
N LYS A 90 -12.90 10.01 0.62
CA LYS A 90 -13.56 9.79 1.91
C LYS A 90 -12.65 8.98 2.82
N THR A 91 -12.56 9.37 4.08
CA THR A 91 -11.85 8.60 5.12
C THR A 91 -12.85 7.89 6.03
N GLU A 92 -12.44 6.77 6.62
CA GLU A 92 -13.25 6.01 7.59
C GLU A 92 -14.64 5.61 7.05
N ALA A 93 -14.71 5.29 5.76
CA ALA A 93 -15.97 4.95 5.11
C ALA A 93 -16.47 3.59 5.61
N ALA A 94 -17.62 3.57 6.28
CA ALA A 94 -18.30 2.32 6.61
C ALA A 94 -18.82 1.67 5.32
N ILE A 95 -18.48 0.41 5.12
CA ILE A 95 -18.90 -0.36 3.95
C ILE A 95 -19.50 -1.71 4.36
N GLU A 96 -20.47 -2.14 3.58
CA GLU A 96 -21.08 -3.46 3.67
C GLU A 96 -20.80 -4.18 2.35
N ILE A 97 -20.05 -5.29 2.41
CA ILE A 97 -19.77 -6.16 1.27
C ILE A 97 -20.61 -7.42 1.45
N ALA A 98 -21.57 -7.63 0.56
CA ALA A 98 -22.34 -8.86 0.52
C ALA A 98 -21.62 -9.90 -0.36
N ALA A 99 -21.21 -11.02 0.24
CA ALA A 99 -20.70 -12.16 -0.51
C ALA A 99 -21.91 -12.95 -1.05
N VAL A 100 -22.23 -12.74 -2.34
CA VAL A 100 -23.44 -13.27 -2.97
C VAL A 100 -23.46 -14.80 -2.98
N GLU A 101 -22.29 -15.44 -3.08
CA GLU A 101 -22.18 -16.91 -3.17
C GLU A 101 -22.45 -17.62 -1.83
N GLU A 102 -22.23 -16.96 -0.69
CA GLU A 102 -22.31 -17.60 0.64
C GLU A 102 -23.50 -17.11 1.49
N HIS A 103 -24.35 -16.19 0.98
CA HIS A 103 -25.41 -15.52 1.77
C HIS A 103 -24.89 -14.84 3.04
N GLU A 104 -23.62 -14.45 3.06
CA GLU A 104 -22.99 -13.76 4.17
C GLU A 104 -22.84 -12.26 3.88
N ILE A 105 -23.16 -11.44 4.88
CA ILE A 105 -22.95 -9.99 4.83
C ILE A 105 -21.74 -9.67 5.71
N LEU A 106 -20.66 -9.24 5.06
CA LEU A 106 -19.45 -8.77 5.74
C LEU A 106 -19.55 -7.26 5.91
N ARG A 107 -19.40 -6.80 7.16
CA ARG A 107 -19.37 -5.38 7.52
C ARG A 107 -17.97 -4.99 7.95
N GLY A 108 -17.49 -3.88 7.41
CA GLY A 108 -16.15 -3.40 7.70
C GLY A 108 -16.05 -1.89 7.53
N ARG A 109 -14.83 -1.40 7.66
CA ARG A 109 -14.47 -0.01 7.43
C ARG A 109 -13.31 0.05 6.47
N ILE A 110 -13.33 1.02 5.57
CA ILE A 110 -12.21 1.35 4.70
C ILE A 110 -11.59 2.65 5.21
N ASP A 111 -10.27 2.64 5.42
CA ASP A 111 -9.50 3.81 5.84
C ASP A 111 -9.56 4.94 4.82
N VAL A 112 -9.40 4.60 3.53
CA VAL A 112 -9.41 5.55 2.42
C VAL A 112 -10.22 5.00 1.24
N LEU A 113 -11.29 5.69 0.89
CA LEU A 113 -12.14 5.38 -0.25
C LEU A 113 -12.05 6.53 -1.27
N VAL A 114 -11.52 6.23 -2.46
CA VAL A 114 -11.48 7.16 -3.60
C VAL A 114 -12.60 6.79 -4.55
N LEU A 115 -13.52 7.72 -4.80
CA LEU A 115 -14.65 7.51 -5.71
C LEU A 115 -14.49 8.40 -6.93
N GLN A 116 -14.61 7.81 -8.12
CA GLN A 116 -14.87 8.53 -9.36
C GLN A 116 -16.37 8.42 -9.63
N GLU A 117 -17.12 9.48 -9.36
CA GLU A 117 -18.54 9.51 -9.72
C GLU A 117 -18.64 9.61 -11.24
N GLN A 118 -19.01 8.51 -11.91
CA GLN A 118 -19.39 8.55 -13.31
C GLN A 118 -20.78 9.22 -13.40
N LEU A 119 -20.84 10.39 -14.03
CA LEU A 119 -22.07 10.99 -14.56
C LEU A 119 -22.36 10.42 -15.95
#